data_AF-C0DA61-F1
#
_entry.id   AF-C0DA61-F1
#
_cell.length_a   1.000
_cell.length_b   1.000
_cell.length_c   1.000
_cell.angle_alpha   90.00
_cell.angle_beta   90.00
_cell.angle_gamma   90.00
#
_symmetry.space_group_name_H-M   'P 1'
#
loop_
_entity.id
_entity.type
_entity.pdbx_description
1 polymer ?
#
loop_
_entity_poly.entity_id
_entity_poly.type
_entity_poly.pdbx_seq_one_letter_code
_entity_poly.pdbx_strand_id
1 'polypeptide(L)'
;MRKRKDYRVIQCVVYNALRVGRENALSREELSRITGYRDRLVREAIEALRHDKVIISLGIQGGYYIPDSTPQGRQEVAAWLARQDRRMQSIRAATRGARRFVVGRKSKDVPGQLSMFGVEL
;
A
#
# COMPACT_ATOMS: atom_id res chain seq x y z
N MET A 1 22.97 -8.21 -16.50
CA MET A 1 23.20 -7.50 -15.22
C MET A 1 23.08 -5.97 -15.31
N ARG A 2 22.29 -5.42 -16.26
CA ARG A 2 22.14 -3.96 -16.52
C ARG A 2 21.00 -3.30 -15.72
N LYS A 3 19.95 -4.07 -15.40
CA LYS A 3 18.72 -3.61 -14.71
C LYS A 3 18.91 -2.98 -13.31
N ARG A 4 19.97 -3.32 -12.56
CA ARG A 4 20.15 -2.82 -11.17
C ARG A 4 20.59 -1.36 -11.10
N LYS A 5 21.42 -0.88 -12.02
CA LYS A 5 21.85 0.53 -12.03
C LYS A 5 20.72 1.46 -12.48
N ASP A 6 19.96 1.05 -13.51
CA ASP A 6 18.82 1.81 -14.02
C ASP A 6 17.72 1.99 -12.96
N TYR A 7 17.46 0.96 -12.15
CA TYR A 7 16.40 1.02 -11.14
C TYR A 7 16.70 1.99 -10.00
N ARG A 8 17.96 2.10 -9.57
CA ARG A 8 18.35 3.07 -8.54
C ARG A 8 18.21 4.51 -9.05
N VAL A 9 18.49 4.75 -10.32
CA VAL A 9 18.24 6.06 -10.96
C VAL A 9 16.74 6.38 -10.95
N ILE A 10 15.89 5.41 -11.31
CA ILE A 10 14.42 5.58 -11.25
C ILE A 10 13.98 5.95 -9.83
N GLN A 11 14.47 5.23 -8.81
CA GLN A 11 14.16 5.54 -7.41
C GLN A 11 14.58 6.96 -7.02
N CYS A 12 15.78 7.39 -7.39
CA CYS A 12 16.26 8.75 -7.12
C CYS A 12 15.38 9.81 -7.81
N VAL A 13 15.06 9.61 -9.10
CA VAL A 13 14.21 10.54 -9.87
C VAL A 13 12.80 10.62 -9.26
N VAL A 14 12.20 9.48 -8.90
CA VAL A 14 10.89 9.42 -8.26
C VAL A 14 10.91 10.09 -6.88
N TYR A 15 11.93 9.83 -6.07
CA TYR A 15 12.05 10.45 -4.75
C TYR A 15 12.20 11.97 -4.85
N ASN A 16 13.03 12.46 -5.78
CA ASN A 16 13.25 13.89 -6.00
C ASN A 16 12.01 14.61 -6.55
N ALA A 17 11.07 13.89 -7.17
CA ALA A 17 9.80 14.44 -7.62
C ALA A 17 8.77 14.59 -6.48
N LEU A 18 8.93 13.85 -5.37
CA LEU A 18 8.05 14.00 -4.21
C LEU A 18 8.28 15.35 -3.54
N ARG A 19 7.19 15.93 -3.02
CA ARG A 19 7.23 17.20 -2.30
C ARG A 19 7.06 16.99 -0.80
N VAL A 20 7.53 17.97 -0.04
CA VAL A 20 7.39 18.01 1.43
C VAL A 20 6.04 18.62 1.79
N GLY A 21 5.37 18.09 2.81
CA GLY A 21 4.08 18.60 3.29
C GLY A 21 2.88 17.90 2.64
N ARG A 22 1.82 17.74 3.43
CA ARG A 22 0.62 16.98 3.07
C ARG A 22 -0.13 17.61 1.90
N GLU A 23 -0.21 18.93 1.90
CA GLU A 23 -0.84 19.78 0.90
C GLU A 23 -0.16 19.69 -0.48
N ASN A 24 1.09 19.22 -0.51
CA ASN A 24 1.88 19.06 -1.74
C ASN A 24 1.89 17.62 -2.27
N ALA A 25 0.99 16.76 -1.78
CA ALA A 25 0.94 15.36 -2.19
C ALA A 25 0.64 15.22 -3.69
N LEU A 26 1.39 14.34 -4.36
CA LEU A 26 1.26 14.09 -5.79
C LEU A 26 0.68 12.69 -6.04
N SER A 27 -0.29 12.59 -6.94
CA SER A 27 -0.80 11.32 -7.44
C SER A 27 0.28 10.55 -8.21
N ARG A 28 0.07 9.23 -8.41
CA ARG A 28 0.99 8.44 -9.24
C ARG A 28 0.98 8.87 -10.70
N GLU A 29 -0.15 9.38 -11.19
CA GLU A 29 -0.26 9.91 -12.54
C GLU A 29 0.61 11.17 -12.72
N GLU A 30 0.54 12.10 -11.76
CA GLU A 30 1.39 13.28 -11.76
C GLU A 30 2.87 12.91 -11.65
N LEU A 31 3.22 11.99 -10.76
CA LEU A 31 4.60 11.50 -10.64
C LEU A 31 5.07 10.83 -11.93
N SER A 32 4.21 10.08 -12.62
CA SER A 32 4.54 9.49 -13.92
C SER A 32 4.80 10.56 -14.98
N ARG A 33 3.96 11.61 -15.00
CA ARG A 33 4.12 12.75 -15.92
C ARG A 33 5.40 13.54 -15.65
N ILE A 34 5.71 13.82 -14.38
CA ILE A 34 6.89 14.58 -13.96
C ILE A 34 8.18 13.80 -14.23
N THR A 35 8.19 12.49 -13.93
CA THR A 35 9.40 11.67 -14.03
C THR A 35 9.61 11.07 -15.43
N GLY A 36 8.58 11.05 -16.28
CA GLY A 36 8.60 10.39 -17.59
C GLY A 36 8.53 8.85 -17.50
N TYR A 37 8.44 8.28 -16.30
CA TYR A 37 8.32 6.84 -16.12
C TYR A 37 6.86 6.38 -16.09
N ARG A 38 6.61 5.16 -16.56
CA ARG A 38 5.27 4.54 -16.51
C ARG A 38 4.81 4.34 -15.06
N ASP A 39 3.51 4.48 -14.81
CA ASP A 39 2.88 4.33 -13.47
C ASP A 39 3.35 3.09 -12.71
N ARG A 40 3.48 1.95 -13.40
CA ARG A 40 3.96 0.71 -12.78
C ARG A 40 5.37 0.86 -12.17
N LEU A 41 6.29 1.50 -12.88
CA LEU A 41 7.66 1.71 -12.40
C LEU A 41 7.70 2.72 -11.26
N VAL A 42 6.88 3.78 -11.34
CA VAL A 42 6.71 4.75 -10.25
C VAL A 42 6.20 4.06 -8.99
N ARG A 43 5.16 3.23 -9.11
CA ARG A 43 4.60 2.45 -7.99
C ARG A 43 5.65 1.54 -7.35
N GLU A 44 6.34 0.74 -8.17
CA GLU A 44 7.39 -0.16 -7.68
C GLU A 44 8.52 0.62 -6.99
N ALA A 45 8.94 1.77 -7.56
CA ALA A 45 9.97 2.61 -6.95
C ALA A 45 9.54 3.20 -5.59
N ILE A 46 8.29 3.69 -5.47
CA ILE A 46 7.74 4.17 -4.19
C ILE A 46 7.68 3.05 -3.15
N GLU A 47 7.21 1.85 -3.55
CA GLU A 47 7.15 0.68 -2.68
C GLU A 47 8.54 0.33 -2.14
N ALA A 48 9.56 0.33 -3.00
CA ALA A 48 10.93 0.05 -2.61
C ALA A 48 11.54 1.16 -1.74
N LEU A 49 11.32 2.44 -2.07
CA LEU A 49 11.81 3.58 -1.29
C LEU A 49 11.26 3.61 0.14
N ARG A 50 10.01 3.17 0.33
CA ARG A 50 9.34 3.14 1.64
C ARG A 50 9.99 2.24 2.68
N HIS A 51 10.88 1.34 2.28
CA HIS A 51 11.64 0.54 3.23
C HIS A 51 12.59 1.39 4.08
N ASP A 52 13.16 2.45 3.49
CA ASP A 52 14.22 3.26 4.12
C ASP A 52 13.86 4.76 4.21
N LYS A 53 12.77 5.19 3.57
CA LYS A 53 12.34 6.60 3.48
C LYS A 53 10.90 6.75 3.95
N VAL A 54 10.63 7.82 4.70
CA VAL A 54 9.27 8.16 5.12
C VAL A 54 8.52 8.79 3.94
N ILE A 55 7.58 8.04 3.36
CA ILE A 55 6.71 8.49 2.26
C ILE A 55 5.27 8.13 2.62
N ILE A 56 4.43 9.13 2.89
CA ILE A 56 3.05 8.92 3.31
C ILE A 56 2.15 8.84 2.07
N SER A 57 1.13 7.96 2.14
CA SER A 57 0.03 7.96 1.16
C SER A 57 -1.24 8.48 1.82
N LEU A 58 -1.95 9.35 1.10
CA LEU A 58 -3.28 9.84 1.47
C LEU A 58 -4.41 8.91 0.99
N GLY A 59 -4.10 7.72 0.49
CA GLY A 59 -5.09 6.75 -0.02
C GLY A 59 -5.25 6.80 -1.53
N ILE A 60 -6.38 6.31 -2.02
CA ILE A 60 -6.61 6.05 -3.47
C ILE A 60 -6.50 7.33 -4.31
N GLN A 61 -6.97 8.46 -3.79
CA GLN A 61 -7.06 9.72 -4.55
C GLN A 61 -6.12 10.82 -4.07
N GLY A 62 -5.47 10.68 -2.91
CA GLY A 62 -4.72 11.78 -2.30
C GLY A 62 -3.22 11.80 -2.57
N GLY A 63 -2.66 10.81 -3.28
CA GLY A 63 -1.24 10.84 -3.66
C GLY A 63 -0.24 10.55 -2.54
N TYR A 64 1.00 11.01 -2.76
CA TYR A 64 2.21 10.70 -2.00
C TYR A 64 2.99 11.97 -1.67
N TYR A 65 3.52 12.04 -0.45
CA TYR A 65 4.37 13.15 -0.01
C TYR A 65 5.40 12.69 1.02
N ILE A 66 6.41 13.53 1.23
CA ILE A 66 7.36 13.43 2.33
C ILE A 66 6.83 14.31 3.47
N PRO A 67 6.60 13.78 4.68
CA PRO A 67 6.16 14.62 5.79
C PRO A 67 7.30 15.56 6.21
N ASP A 68 6.95 16.75 6.67
CA ASP A 68 7.92 17.64 7.30
C ASP A 68 8.37 17.10 8.68
N SER A 69 9.45 17.66 9.22
CA SER A 69 9.98 17.29 10.54
C SER A 69 9.35 18.06 11.69
N THR A 70 8.22 18.74 11.48
CA THR A 70 7.52 19.47 12.54
C THR A 70 6.79 18.47 13.47
N PRO A 71 6.33 18.92 14.66
CA PRO A 71 5.46 18.09 15.49
C PRO A 71 4.21 17.59 14.75
N GLN A 72 3.62 18.42 13.89
CA GLN A 72 2.46 18.05 13.07
C GLN A 72 2.83 16.94 12.08
N GLY A 73 3.94 17.08 11.34
CA GLY A 73 4.42 16.05 10.42
C GLY A 73 4.66 14.71 11.11
N ARG A 74 5.25 14.71 12.32
CA ARG A 74 5.40 13.50 13.14
C ARG A 74 4.06 12.89 13.55
N GLN A 75 3.07 13.70 13.91
CA GLN A 75 1.74 13.24 14.27
C GLN A 75 1.02 12.60 13.07
N GLU A 76 1.17 13.16 11.87
CA GLU A 76 0.63 12.58 10.64
C GLU A 76 1.23 11.21 10.33
N VAL A 77 2.54 11.06 10.51
CA VAL A 77 3.24 9.78 10.36
C VAL A 77 2.70 8.76 11.36
N ALA A 78 2.57 9.14 12.63
CA ALA A 78 2.02 8.26 13.66
C ALA A 78 0.58 7.82 13.34
N ALA A 79 -0.27 8.74 12.90
CA ALA A 79 -1.63 8.44 12.49
C ALA A 79 -1.70 7.53 11.24
N TRP A 80 -0.76 7.70 10.30
CA TRP A 80 -0.64 6.83 9.15
C TRP A 80 -0.19 5.41 9.54
N LEU A 81 0.80 5.27 10.43
CA LEU A 81 1.22 3.96 10.97
C LEU A 81 0.07 3.23 11.64
N ALA A 82 -0.66 3.91 12.53
CA ALA A 82 -1.84 3.34 13.19
C ALA A 82 -2.95 2.91 12.21
N ARG A 83 -3.06 3.54 11.04
CA ARG A 83 -3.96 3.08 9.95
C ARG A 83 -3.40 1.85 9.24
N GLN A 84 -2.09 1.77 9.00
CA GLN A 84 -1.48 0.59 8.39
C GLN A 84 -1.60 -0.64 9.29
N ASP A 85 -1.41 -0.50 10.59
CA ASP A 85 -1.56 -1.62 11.54
C ASP A 85 -3.00 -2.14 11.56
N ARG A 86 -3.98 -1.24 11.61
CA ARG A 86 -5.41 -1.61 11.48
C ARG A 86 -5.70 -2.34 10.18
N ARG A 87 -5.12 -1.88 9.06
CA ARG A 87 -5.27 -2.54 7.74
C ARG A 87 -4.66 -3.95 7.76
N MET A 88 -3.47 -4.11 8.36
CA MET A 88 -2.84 -5.43 8.52
C MET A 88 -3.74 -6.38 9.32
N GLN A 89 -4.29 -5.93 10.45
CA GLN A 89 -5.21 -6.74 11.26
C GLN A 89 -6.49 -7.09 10.49
N SER A 90 -7.06 -6.15 9.75
CA SER A 90 -8.24 -6.37 8.91
C SER A 90 -7.97 -7.42 7.83
N ILE A 91 -6.85 -7.35 7.11
CA ILE A 91 -6.46 -8.35 6.09
C ILE A 91 -6.25 -9.72 6.74
N ARG A 92 -5.57 -9.78 7.90
CA ARG A 92 -5.39 -11.03 8.64
C ARG A 92 -6.74 -11.63 9.03
N ALA A 93 -7.69 -10.82 9.47
CA ALA A 93 -9.04 -11.23 9.81
C ALA A 93 -9.85 -11.71 8.60
N ALA A 94 -9.81 -10.97 7.49
CA ALA A 94 -10.53 -11.29 6.26
C ALA A 94 -10.05 -12.61 5.63
N THR A 95 -8.75 -12.91 5.74
CA THR A 95 -8.17 -14.15 5.19
C THR A 95 -8.40 -15.39 6.05
N ARG A 96 -9.05 -15.28 7.22
CA ARG A 96 -9.27 -16.44 8.13
C ARG A 96 -10.08 -17.57 7.50
N GLY A 97 -11.12 -17.24 6.72
CA GLY A 97 -11.94 -18.24 6.02
C GLY A 97 -11.12 -19.05 5.01
N ALA A 98 -10.41 -18.35 4.13
CA ALA A 98 -9.50 -18.96 3.15
C ALA A 98 -8.43 -19.84 3.82
N ARG A 99 -7.85 -19.40 4.94
CA ARG A 99 -6.88 -20.20 5.70
C ARG A 99 -7.49 -21.48 6.25
N ARG A 100 -8.73 -21.45 6.75
CA ARG A 100 -9.44 -22.65 7.23
C ARG A 100 -9.72 -23.63 6.10
N PHE A 101 -10.14 -23.11 4.94
CA PHE A 101 -10.39 -23.91 3.75
C PHE A 101 -9.16 -24.72 3.32
N VAL A 102 -7.99 -24.08 3.24
CA VAL A 102 -6.72 -24.74 2.86
C VAL A 102 -6.34 -25.89 3.79
N VAL A 103 -6.66 -25.81 5.09
CA VAL A 103 -6.34 -26.86 6.08
C VAL A 103 -7.50 -27.83 6.32
N GLY A 104 -8.55 -27.80 5.50
CA GLY A 104 -9.70 -28.70 5.62
C GLY A 104 -10.57 -28.47 6.85
N ARG A 105 -10.45 -27.32 7.53
CA ARG A 105 -11.32 -26.98 8.67
C ARG A 105 -12.66 -26.46 8.17
N LYS A 106 -13.76 -27.05 8.65
CA LYS A 106 -15.11 -26.55 8.36
C LYS A 106 -15.23 -25.08 8.78
N SER A 107 -15.81 -24.28 7.88
CA SER A 107 -16.24 -22.93 8.21
C SER A 107 -17.34 -22.99 9.28
N LYS A 108 -17.52 -21.90 10.02
CA LYS A 108 -18.70 -21.79 10.88
C LYS A 108 -19.92 -21.71 9.96
N ASP A 109 -20.96 -22.45 10.29
CA ASP A 109 -22.24 -22.33 9.59
C ASP A 109 -22.76 -20.90 9.74
N VAL A 110 -23.38 -20.39 8.69
CA VAL A 110 -24.10 -19.11 8.73
C VAL A 110 -25.55 -19.43 9.09
N PRO A 111 -26.07 -18.94 10.24
CA PRO A 111 -27.45 -19.21 10.63
C PRO A 111 -28.44 -18.85 9.51
N GLY A 112 -29.36 -19.77 9.20
CA GLY A 112 -30.35 -19.60 8.13
C GLY A 112 -29.84 -19.88 6.71
N GLN A 113 -28.55 -20.18 6.52
CA GLN A 113 -28.04 -20.62 5.21
C GLN A 113 -28.34 -22.11 5.00
N LEU A 114 -29.21 -22.43 4.05
CA LEU A 114 -29.36 -23.80 3.54
C LEU A 114 -28.10 -24.17 2.75
N SER A 115 -27.47 -25.30 3.11
CA SER A 115 -26.32 -25.82 2.37
C SER A 115 -26.79 -26.38 1.02
N MET A 116 -26.79 -25.55 -0.02
CA MET A 116 -27.15 -25.96 -1.40
C MET A 116 -26.00 -26.67 -2.13
N PHE A 117 -24.81 -26.76 -1.53
CA PHE A 117 -23.59 -27.29 -2.16
C PHE A 117 -23.12 -28.61 -1.54
N GLY A 118 -24.05 -29.39 -0.97
CA GLY A 118 -23.75 -30.64 -0.24
C GLY A 118 -24.71 -31.80 -0.51
N VAL A 119 -25.42 -31.81 -1.64
CA VAL A 119 -26.09 -33.02 -2.13
C VAL A 119 -25.21 -33.66 -3.19
N GLU A 120 -24.42 -34.65 -2.78
CA GLU A 120 -24.00 -35.71 -3.72
C GLU A 120 -25.28 -36.45 -4.14
N LEU A 121 -25.50 -36.58 -5.46
CA LEU A 121 -26.40 -37.57 -6.05
C LEU A 121 -25.70 -38.93 -6.05
#